data_AF-A0A7X5IV21-F1
#
_entry.id   AF-A0A7X5IV21-F1
#
_cell.length_a   1.000
_cell.length_b   1.000
_cell.length_c   1.000
_cell.angle_alpha   90.00
_cell.angle_beta   90.00
_cell.angle_gamma   90.00
#
_symmetry.space_group_name_H-M   'P 1'
#
loop_
_entity.id
_entity.type
_entity.pdbx_description
1 polymer ?
#
loop_
_entity_poly.entity_id
_entity_poly.type
_entity_poly.pdbx_seq_one_letter_code
_entity_poly.pdbx_strand_id
1 'polypeptide(L)'
;MKKKLLSMLCCVAMMAAALTGCGNQETPAAAQTEGETAEPAKEEAPASAEGGKIALITMDSIDQHWISLNEGAQKAAGELGVEVTFMSPNTKDDAQQIECVNNAVAGGYK
;
A
#
# COMPACT_ATOMS: atom_id res chain seq x y z
N MET A 1 0.16 -40.02 16.16
CA MET A 1 -1.10 -39.30 16.44
C MET A 1 -1.09 -38.49 17.74
N LYS A 2 -0.21 -38.78 18.72
CA LYS A 2 -0.06 -37.97 19.95
C LYS A 2 0.70 -36.63 19.76
N LYS A 3 1.53 -36.53 18.72
CA LYS A 3 2.24 -35.29 18.32
C LYS A 3 1.40 -34.33 17.46
N LYS A 4 0.25 -34.80 16.94
CA LYS A 4 -0.70 -33.99 16.16
C LYS A 4 -1.73 -33.27 17.05
N LEU A 5 -1.96 -33.79 18.26
CA LEU A 5 -2.79 -33.16 19.29
C LEU A 5 -2.08 -31.98 19.99
N LEU A 6 -0.76 -32.00 20.10
CA LEU A 6 0.01 -30.93 20.73
C LEU A 6 0.19 -29.70 19.82
N SER A 7 0.20 -29.89 18.50
CA SER A 7 0.32 -28.79 17.53
C SER A 7 -1.02 -28.13 17.19
N MET A 8 -2.15 -28.75 17.52
CA MET A 8 -3.49 -28.21 17.27
C MET A 8 -4.00 -27.35 18.45
N LEU A 9 -3.37 -27.47 19.62
CA LEU A 9 -3.69 -26.69 20.83
C LEU A 9 -3.08 -25.28 20.81
N CYS A 10 -1.96 -25.06 20.09
CA CYS A 10 -1.34 -23.73 19.96
C CYS A 10 -2.04 -22.80 18.96
N CYS A 11 -2.83 -23.32 18.02
CA CYS A 11 -3.50 -22.50 17.00
C CYS A 11 -4.82 -21.87 17.48
N VAL A 12 -5.36 -22.30 18.63
CA VAL A 12 -6.63 -21.78 19.18
C VAL A 12 -6.41 -20.61 20.14
N ALA A 13 -5.18 -20.39 20.61
CA ALA A 13 -4.88 -19.33 21.59
C ALA A 13 -4.56 -17.95 20.97
N MET A 14 -4.33 -17.86 19.66
CA MET A 14 -4.06 -16.59 18.97
C MET A 14 -5.29 -15.96 18.30
N MET A 15 -6.50 -16.26 18.79
CA MET A 15 -7.75 -15.70 18.25
C MET A 15 -8.58 -14.93 19.29
N ALA A 16 -7.97 -14.56 20.43
CA ALA A 16 -8.66 -13.92 21.55
C ALA A 16 -8.18 -12.49 21.88
N ALA A 17 -7.45 -11.81 21.00
CA ALA A 17 -6.86 -10.49 21.30
C ALA A 17 -7.18 -9.37 20.30
N ALA A 18 -8.22 -9.50 19.47
CA ALA A 18 -8.55 -8.45 18.48
C ALA A 18 -10.05 -8.06 18.40
N LEU A 19 -10.85 -8.37 19.42
CA LEU A 19 -12.28 -8.02 19.47
C LEU A 19 -12.65 -7.12 20.65
N THR A 20 -11.82 -6.13 20.96
CA THR A 20 -12.20 -5.00 21.84
C THR A 20 -11.71 -3.70 21.24
N GLY A 21 -12.49 -3.15 20.32
CA GLY A 21 -12.12 -1.92 19.63
C GLY A 21 -13.21 -1.35 18.73
N CYS A 22 -14.47 -1.43 19.18
CA CYS A 22 -15.58 -0.55 18.77
C CYS A 22 -16.82 -0.99 19.55
N GLY A 23 -17.21 -0.20 20.56
CA GLY A 23 -18.34 -0.50 21.44
C GLY A 23 -18.78 0.76 22.15
N ASN A 24 -19.55 1.58 21.44
CA ASN A 24 -20.22 2.78 21.94
C ASN A 24 -21.28 2.40 22.99
N GLN A 25 -21.02 2.69 24.28
CA GLN A 25 -22.01 2.62 25.36
C GLN A 25 -21.87 3.85 26.25
N GLU A 26 -22.86 4.73 26.16
CA GLU A 26 -23.09 5.92 26.99
C GLU A 26 -23.58 5.53 28.39
N THR A 27 -23.16 6.27 29.43
CA THR A 27 -23.97 6.71 30.59
C THR A 27 -23.17 7.80 31.35
N PRO A 28 -23.83 8.83 31.93
CA PRO A 28 -23.39 10.22 31.83
C PRO A 28 -22.94 10.83 33.17
N ALA A 29 -22.16 11.93 33.11
CA ALA A 29 -22.25 13.03 34.07
C ALA A 29 -21.46 14.27 33.60
N ALA A 30 -22.23 15.26 33.15
CA ALA A 30 -22.11 16.70 33.39
C ALA A 30 -20.81 17.46 33.04
N ALA A 31 -20.95 18.21 31.94
CA ALA A 31 -20.70 19.65 31.81
C ALA A 31 -19.24 20.15 31.72
N GLN A 32 -18.80 20.50 30.50
CA GLN A 32 -18.94 21.87 29.98
C GLN A 32 -18.57 21.95 28.49
N THR A 33 -19.37 22.76 27.80
CA THR A 33 -19.32 23.33 26.45
C THR A 33 -17.93 23.61 25.85
N GLU A 34 -17.68 23.09 24.65
CA GLU A 34 -17.46 23.90 23.43
C GLU A 34 -17.62 23.00 22.19
N GLY A 35 -18.35 23.51 21.20
CA GLY A 35 -18.68 22.78 19.99
C GLY A 35 -17.52 22.81 19.00
N GLU A 36 -17.16 21.65 18.48
CA GLU A 36 -16.64 21.54 17.13
C GLU A 36 -17.17 20.21 16.57
N THR A 37 -17.98 20.34 15.54
CA THR A 37 -18.51 19.23 14.76
C THR A 37 -17.33 18.44 14.19
N ALA A 38 -17.08 17.24 14.72
CA ALA A 38 -16.20 16.28 14.08
C ALA A 38 -16.87 15.79 12.79
N GLU A 39 -16.56 16.47 11.69
CA GLU A 39 -16.79 15.98 10.33
C GLU A 39 -16.04 14.65 10.18
N PRO A 40 -16.66 13.58 9.66
CA PRO A 40 -15.93 12.34 9.42
C PRO A 40 -14.79 12.67 8.47
N ALA A 41 -13.56 12.31 8.84
CA ALA A 41 -12.41 12.42 7.98
C ALA A 41 -12.76 11.71 6.66
N LYS A 42 -13.05 12.53 5.66
CA LYS A 42 -13.22 12.08 4.29
C LYS A 42 -11.84 11.57 3.90
N GLU A 43 -11.71 10.26 3.88
CA GLU A 43 -10.62 9.58 3.20
C GLU A 43 -10.72 10.08 1.75
N GLU A 44 -9.92 11.11 1.43
CA GLU A 44 -9.80 11.62 0.08
C GLU A 44 -9.19 10.48 -0.72
N ALA A 45 -10.06 9.75 -1.42
CA ALA A 45 -9.65 8.90 -2.52
C ALA A 45 -8.71 9.74 -3.39
N PRO A 46 -7.55 9.20 -3.81
CA PRO A 46 -6.63 9.94 -4.65
C PRO A 46 -7.42 10.49 -5.82
N ALA A 47 -7.31 11.79 -6.06
CA ALA A 47 -7.90 12.39 -7.25
C ALA A 47 -7.43 11.53 -8.43
N SER A 48 -8.37 10.83 -9.08
CA SER A 48 -8.05 10.04 -10.27
C SER A 48 -7.35 10.98 -11.23
N ALA A 49 -6.05 10.78 -11.39
CA ALA A 49 -5.27 11.47 -12.40
C ALA A 49 -5.79 10.93 -13.74
N GLU A 50 -6.83 11.55 -14.28
CA GLU A 50 -7.32 11.22 -15.62
C GLU A 50 -6.13 11.22 -16.59
N GLY A 51 -5.71 10.02 -17.00
CA GLY A 51 -4.69 9.81 -18.03
C GLY A 51 -3.22 9.95 -17.59
N GLY A 52 -2.90 9.92 -16.30
CA GLY A 52 -1.50 9.98 -15.84
C GLY A 52 -0.71 8.70 -16.13
N LYS A 53 0.42 8.81 -16.85
CA LYS A 53 1.41 7.74 -17.02
C LYS A 53 2.50 7.88 -15.97
N ILE A 54 2.69 6.86 -15.15
CA ILE A 54 3.71 6.79 -14.10
C ILE A 54 4.85 5.87 -14.55
N ALA A 55 6.09 6.33 -14.45
CA ALA A 55 7.27 5.49 -14.65
C ALA A 55 7.77 5.00 -13.30
N LEU A 56 7.76 3.69 -13.07
CA LEU A 56 8.43 3.06 -11.94
C LEU A 56 9.84 2.68 -12.36
N ILE A 57 10.82 3.45 -11.88
CA ILE A 57 12.23 3.25 -12.21
C ILE A 57 12.98 2.66 -11.03
N THR A 58 13.51 1.45 -11.16
CA THR A 58 14.29 0.77 -10.11
C THR A 58 15.72 0.50 -10.56
N MET A 59 16.54 0.00 -9.64
CA MET A 59 17.98 -0.17 -9.86
C MET A 59 18.34 -1.35 -10.75
N ASP A 60 17.48 -2.38 -10.83
CA ASP A 60 17.60 -3.50 -11.76
C ASP A 60 16.26 -4.27 -11.84
N SER A 61 16.19 -5.24 -12.75
CA SER A 61 15.06 -6.13 -13.00
C SER A 61 15.26 -7.57 -12.50
N ILE A 62 16.32 -7.84 -11.73
CA ILE A 62 16.70 -9.20 -11.31
C ILE A 62 16.33 -9.44 -9.83
N ASP A 63 16.53 -8.42 -8.99
CA ASP A 63 16.28 -8.50 -7.56
C ASP A 63 14.78 -8.69 -7.28
N GLN A 64 14.45 -9.72 -6.50
CA GLN A 64 13.08 -10.05 -6.12
C GLN A 64 12.38 -8.90 -5.39
N HIS A 65 13.13 -8.07 -4.68
CA HIS A 65 12.57 -6.88 -4.02
C HIS A 65 11.93 -5.92 -5.04
N TRP A 66 12.60 -5.64 -6.16
CA TRP A 66 12.08 -4.74 -7.19
C TRP A 66 10.95 -5.37 -8.00
N ILE A 67 11.01 -6.68 -8.20
CA ILE A 67 9.94 -7.43 -8.86
C ILE A 67 8.65 -7.36 -8.03
N SER A 68 8.72 -7.66 -6.73
CA SER A 68 7.55 -7.56 -5.84
C SER A 68 7.03 -6.13 -5.69
N LEU A 69 7.93 -5.13 -5.70
CA LEU A 69 7.53 -3.72 -5.72
C LEU A 69 6.74 -3.38 -6.99
N ASN A 70 7.20 -3.81 -8.16
CA ASN A 70 6.48 -3.63 -9.42
C ASN A 70 5.12 -4.33 -9.42
N GLU A 71 5.03 -5.57 -8.94
CA GLU A 71 3.75 -6.27 -8.80
C GLU A 71 2.73 -5.49 -7.96
N GLY A 72 3.18 -4.94 -6.82
CA GLY A 72 2.37 -4.08 -5.96
C GLY A 72 1.94 -2.78 -6.66
N ALA A 73 2.87 -2.13 -7.38
CA ALA A 73 2.58 -0.91 -8.13
C ALA A 73 1.56 -1.15 -9.24
N GLN A 74 1.69 -2.23 -10.00
CA GLN A 74 0.74 -2.61 -11.05
C GLN A 74 -0.66 -2.90 -10.49
N LYS A 75 -0.73 -3.60 -9.35
CA LYS A 75 -2.00 -3.87 -8.67
C LYS A 75 -2.69 -2.58 -8.25
N ALA A 76 -1.97 -1.66 -7.59
CA ALA A 76 -2.51 -0.37 -7.17
C ALA A 76 -2.91 0.49 -8.38
N ALA A 77 -2.13 0.47 -9.45
CA ALA A 77 -2.42 1.18 -10.69
C ALA A 77 -3.76 0.73 -11.32
N GLY A 78 -4.00 -0.58 -11.35
CA GLY A 78 -5.26 -1.16 -11.81
C GLY A 78 -6.45 -0.77 -10.94
N GLU A 79 -6.28 -0.71 -9.62
CA GLU A 79 -7.33 -0.27 -8.68
C GLU A 79 -7.65 1.23 -8.82
N LEU A 80 -6.65 2.05 -9.16
CA LEU A 80 -6.77 3.51 -9.29
C LEU A 80 -7.06 3.98 -10.73
N GLY A 81 -7.03 3.09 -11.72
CA GLY A 81 -7.24 3.42 -13.12
C GLY A 81 -6.11 4.24 -13.77
N VAL A 82 -4.88 4.11 -13.27
CA VAL A 82 -3.68 4.78 -13.81
C VAL A 82 -2.77 3.78 -14.51
N GLU A 83 -1.91 4.26 -15.42
CA GLU A 83 -0.93 3.43 -16.12
C GLU A 83 0.43 3.52 -15.41
N VAL A 84 1.02 2.38 -15.05
CA VAL A 84 2.41 2.30 -14.55
C VAL A 84 3.27 1.52 -15.54
N THR A 85 4.37 2.11 -16.00
CA THR A 85 5.41 1.42 -16.77
C THR A 85 6.61 1.14 -15.88
N PHE A 86 7.04 -0.13 -15.83
CA PHE A 86 8.26 -0.52 -15.14
C PHE A 86 9.47 -0.36 -16.05
N MET A 87 10.48 0.38 -15.61
CA MET A 87 11.72 0.61 -16.35
C MET A 87 12.89 0.33 -15.41
N SER A 88 13.78 -0.56 -15.80
CA SER A 88 14.98 -0.83 -15.03
C SER A 88 16.05 -1.43 -15.93
N PRO A 89 17.33 -1.25 -15.58
CA PRO A 89 18.41 -1.93 -16.27
C PRO A 89 18.38 -3.44 -15.99
N ASN A 90 19.11 -4.20 -16.80
CA ASN A 90 19.26 -5.65 -16.60
C ASN A 90 20.34 -6.01 -15.56
N THR A 91 21.04 -5.03 -15.02
CA THR A 91 22.05 -5.15 -13.96
C THR A 91 22.09 -3.84 -13.19
N LYS A 92 22.70 -3.83 -12.00
CA LYS A 92 22.88 -2.59 -11.24
C LYS A 92 23.91 -1.70 -11.95
N ASP A 93 23.41 -0.73 -12.71
CA ASP A 93 24.20 0.18 -13.52
C ASP A 93 23.55 1.57 -13.54
N ASP A 94 24.26 2.54 -12.98
CA ASP A 94 23.74 3.90 -12.81
C ASP A 94 23.53 4.60 -14.17
N ALA A 95 24.36 4.32 -15.17
CA ALA A 95 24.25 4.97 -16.48
C ALA A 95 23.01 4.50 -17.24
N GLN A 96 22.74 3.19 -17.21
CA GLN A 96 21.53 2.62 -17.79
C GLN A 96 20.27 3.05 -17.00
N GLN A 97 20.38 3.21 -15.68
CA GLN A 97 19.28 3.75 -14.89
C GLN A 97 19.00 5.22 -15.25
N ILE A 98 20.04 6.04 -15.45
CA ILE A 98 19.89 7.42 -15.95
C ILE A 98 19.22 7.43 -17.33
N GLU A 99 19.56 6.48 -18.21
CA GLU A 99 18.88 6.33 -19.51
C GLU A 99 17.39 6.02 -19.34
N CYS A 100 17.01 5.14 -18.40
CA CYS A 100 15.61 4.88 -18.08
C CYS A 100 14.87 6.17 -17.67
N VAL A 101 15.50 7.01 -16.84
CA VAL A 101 14.94 8.32 -16.42
C VAL A 101 14.76 9.24 -17.62
N ASN A 102 15.77 9.37 -18.48
CA ASN A 102 15.69 10.22 -19.67
C ASN A 102 14.59 9.77 -20.63
N ASN A 103 14.43 8.45 -20.81
CA ASN A 103 13.37 7.88 -21.62
C ASN A 103 11.97 8.14 -21.02
N ALA A 104 11.84 8.10 -19.70
CA ALA A 104 10.59 8.47 -19.03
C ALA A 104 10.25 9.97 -19.19
N VAL A 105 11.24 10.85 -19.04
CA VAL A 105 11.05 12.30 -19.26
C VAL A 105 10.66 12.57 -20.71
N ALA A 106 11.37 11.98 -21.68
CA ALA A 106 11.06 12.12 -23.10
C ALA A 106 9.70 11.51 -23.47
N GLY A 107 9.31 10.42 -22.79
CA GLY A 107 8.01 9.77 -22.94
C GLY A 107 6.83 10.50 -22.30
N GLY A 108 7.08 11.61 -21.59
CA GLY A 108 6.03 12.44 -20.98
C GLY A 108 5.38 11.81 -19.74
N TYR A 109 6.09 10.89 -19.08
CA TYR A 109 5.68 10.37 -17.78
C TYR A 109 5.69 11.49 -16.73
N LYS A 110 4.78 11.42 -15.74
CA LYS A 110 4.58 12.47 -14.74
C LYS A 110 4.66 11.97 -13.31
#